data_AF-G9WZ87-F1
#
_entry.id   AF-G9WZ87-F1
#
_cell.length_a   1.000
_cell.length_b   1.000
_cell.length_c   1.000
_cell.angle_alpha   90.00
_cell.angle_beta   90.00
_cell.angle_gamma   90.00
#
_symmetry.space_group_name_H-M   'P 1'
#
loop_
_entity.id
_entity.type
_entity.pdbx_description
1 polymer ?
#
loop_
_entity_poly.entity_id
_entity_poly.type
_entity_poly.pdbx_seq_one_letter_code
_entity_poly.pdbx_strand_id
1 'polypeptide(L)'
;MRKLTERQAISKELEERWKLKEHYEEFINIIQNNYIVTPPYNNERLSRQCGMFLLAGCFNFVYTESISKSSIEKGYKDLRDEFDRKFFYISGENKKAILEELDTYNINEATLFPELEHQLSYIKNKKNAKTKASSEFIKFDPNDIKQQVIKTDIEINGNIIKDESFKDAVIKDLSEKYHFDLQKIWELVEEWVSIIDWNRQESVISRFRVSVQKVLLKNGFDKEHAKNESEYISDKIIKIASELSERSEK
;
A
#
# COMPACT_ATOMS: atom_id res chain seq x y z
N MET A 1 -13.13 -48.75 -2.05
CA MET A 1 -11.71 -49.17 -1.93
C MET A 1 -11.17 -49.87 -3.17
N ARG A 2 -11.72 -51.01 -3.62
CA ARG A 2 -11.23 -51.76 -4.81
C ARG A 2 -10.94 -50.90 -6.05
N LYS A 3 -11.85 -49.98 -6.41
CA LYS A 3 -11.65 -49.05 -7.55
C LYS A 3 -10.44 -48.10 -7.38
N LEU A 4 -10.06 -47.78 -6.15
CA LEU A 4 -8.89 -46.92 -5.86
C LEU A 4 -7.59 -47.72 -6.08
N THR A 5 -7.57 -48.99 -5.68
CA THR A 5 -6.45 -49.92 -5.93
C THR A 5 -6.29 -50.21 -7.42
N GLU A 6 -7.40 -50.45 -8.14
CA GLU A 6 -7.39 -50.64 -9.60
C GLU A 6 -6.83 -49.42 -10.34
N ARG A 7 -7.03 -48.22 -9.79
CA ARG A 7 -6.48 -46.96 -10.29
C ARG A 7 -5.07 -46.64 -9.77
N GLN A 8 -4.47 -47.55 -9.01
CA GLN A 8 -3.17 -47.36 -8.36
C GLN A 8 -3.10 -46.14 -7.43
N ALA A 9 -4.24 -45.66 -6.93
CA ALA A 9 -4.29 -44.56 -5.97
C ALA A 9 -3.88 -45.00 -4.56
N ILE A 10 -4.07 -46.28 -4.24
CA ILE A 10 -3.72 -46.89 -2.94
C ILE A 10 -3.10 -48.27 -3.18
N SER A 11 -2.23 -48.72 -2.26
CA SER A 11 -1.67 -50.07 -2.32
C SER A 11 -2.70 -51.13 -1.91
N LYS A 12 -2.45 -52.40 -2.29
CA LYS A 12 -3.30 -53.53 -1.85
C LYS A 12 -3.31 -53.70 -0.34
N GLU A 13 -2.18 -53.45 0.32
CA GLU A 13 -2.06 -53.49 1.79
C GLU A 13 -2.97 -52.46 2.45
N LEU A 14 -3.02 -51.23 1.92
CA LEU A 14 -3.92 -50.18 2.41
C LEU A 14 -5.39 -50.51 2.13
N GLU A 15 -5.69 -51.15 1.00
CA GLU A 15 -7.04 -51.65 0.72
C GLU A 15 -7.50 -52.66 1.79
N GLU A 16 -6.64 -53.62 2.16
CA GLU A 16 -6.96 -54.63 3.17
C GLU A 16 -7.10 -54.01 4.56
N ARG A 17 -6.18 -53.12 4.95
CA ARG A 17 -6.20 -52.41 6.22
C ARG A 17 -7.48 -51.58 6.38
N TRP A 18 -7.80 -50.71 5.42
CA TRP A 18 -8.92 -49.79 5.54
C TRP A 18 -10.29 -50.44 5.27
N LYS A 19 -10.34 -51.72 4.87
CA LYS A 19 -11.58 -52.53 4.90
C LYS A 19 -11.96 -52.95 6.32
N LEU A 20 -11.01 -53.01 7.24
CA LEU A 20 -11.26 -53.39 8.62
C LEU A 20 -11.94 -52.26 9.38
N LYS A 21 -12.92 -52.61 10.22
CA LYS A 21 -13.70 -51.65 11.01
C LYS A 21 -12.84 -50.85 12.01
N GLU A 22 -11.66 -51.35 12.34
CA GLU A 22 -10.75 -50.70 13.29
C GLU A 22 -9.87 -49.61 12.63
N HIS A 23 -9.76 -49.59 11.30
CA HIS A 23 -8.80 -48.71 10.59
C HIS A 23 -9.43 -47.85 9.48
N TYR A 24 -10.73 -47.96 9.21
CA TYR A 24 -11.38 -47.15 8.15
C TYR A 24 -11.43 -45.66 8.49
N GLU A 25 -11.42 -45.30 9.78
CA GLU A 25 -11.38 -43.90 10.22
C GLU A 25 -10.11 -43.19 9.76
N GLU A 26 -8.98 -43.89 9.68
CA GLU A 26 -7.73 -43.35 9.12
C GLU A 26 -7.96 -42.86 7.69
N PHE A 27 -8.67 -43.66 6.88
CA PHE A 27 -8.99 -43.29 5.51
C PHE A 27 -9.95 -42.10 5.44
N ILE A 28 -10.97 -42.05 6.30
CA ILE A 28 -11.90 -40.91 6.37
C ILE A 28 -11.14 -39.63 6.71
N ASN A 29 -10.26 -39.68 7.72
CA ASN A 29 -9.41 -38.56 8.09
C ASN A 29 -8.50 -38.12 6.94
N ILE A 30 -7.97 -39.05 6.13
CA ILE A 30 -7.16 -38.70 4.97
C ILE A 30 -7.96 -37.91 3.94
N ILE A 31 -9.20 -38.32 3.64
CA ILE A 31 -9.99 -37.69 2.58
C ILE A 31 -10.77 -36.45 3.03
N GLN A 32 -10.90 -36.22 4.36
CA GLN A 32 -11.65 -35.09 4.94
C GLN A 32 -10.79 -33.97 5.52
N ASN A 33 -9.47 -34.19 5.68
CA ASN A 33 -8.56 -33.17 6.17
C ASN A 33 -7.83 -32.45 5.04
N ASN A 34 -7.41 -31.22 5.31
CA ASN A 34 -6.60 -30.43 4.39
C ASN A 34 -5.11 -30.59 4.71
N TYR A 35 -4.30 -30.61 3.66
CA TYR A 35 -2.85 -30.79 3.78
C TYR A 35 -2.11 -29.66 3.11
N ILE A 36 -1.14 -29.12 3.83
CA ILE A 36 -0.15 -28.21 3.25
C ILE A 36 0.98 -29.07 2.69
N VAL A 37 1.28 -28.92 1.41
CA VAL A 37 2.34 -29.67 0.74
C VAL A 37 3.38 -28.73 0.15
N THR A 38 4.63 -29.12 0.35
CA THR A 38 5.79 -28.45 -0.24
C THR A 38 5.99 -28.96 -1.66
N PRO A 39 6.00 -28.09 -2.67
CA PRO A 39 6.32 -28.53 -4.03
C PRO A 39 7.80 -28.96 -4.11
N PRO A 40 8.16 -29.78 -5.11
CA PRO A 40 9.54 -30.24 -5.29
C PRO A 40 10.53 -29.13 -5.72
N TYR A 41 10.13 -27.84 -5.69
CA TYR A 41 10.90 -26.66 -6.13
C TYR A 41 11.73 -26.87 -7.41
N ASN A 42 11.21 -27.69 -8.32
CA ASN A 42 11.87 -28.09 -9.57
C ASN A 42 11.86 -27.00 -10.65
N ASN A 43 11.10 -25.93 -10.42
CA ASN A 43 11.03 -24.77 -11.27
C ASN A 43 11.54 -23.56 -10.50
N GLU A 44 12.39 -22.75 -11.15
CA GLU A 44 13.03 -21.59 -10.53
C GLU A 44 12.02 -20.57 -9.99
N ARG A 45 10.87 -20.40 -10.66
CA ARG A 45 9.77 -19.54 -10.19
C ARG A 45 9.18 -20.07 -8.88
N LEU A 46 8.91 -21.37 -8.80
CA LEU A 46 8.41 -21.99 -7.56
C LEU A 46 9.43 -21.86 -6.43
N SER A 47 10.72 -22.03 -6.74
CA SER A 47 11.80 -21.87 -5.77
C SER A 47 11.90 -20.43 -5.26
N ARG A 48 11.79 -19.43 -6.14
CA ARG A 48 11.88 -18.00 -5.79
C ARG A 48 10.68 -17.51 -4.99
N GLN A 49 9.49 -18.05 -5.28
CA GLN A 49 8.27 -17.69 -4.57
C GLN A 49 8.15 -18.36 -3.20
N CYS A 50 8.94 -19.41 -2.92
CA CYS A 50 8.87 -20.21 -1.69
C CYS A 50 7.43 -20.65 -1.36
N GLY A 51 6.61 -20.87 -2.40
CA GLY A 51 5.19 -21.15 -2.23
C GLY A 51 4.92 -22.53 -1.64
N MET A 52 3.77 -22.67 -0.98
CA MET A 52 3.20 -23.95 -0.56
C MET A 52 1.85 -24.16 -1.23
N PHE A 53 1.45 -25.42 -1.39
CA PHE A 53 0.13 -25.77 -1.92
C PHE A 53 -0.77 -26.28 -0.81
N LEU A 54 -2.05 -25.90 -0.87
CA LEU A 54 -3.09 -26.46 -0.02
C LEU A 54 -3.86 -27.51 -0.81
N LEU A 55 -3.80 -28.77 -0.37
CA LEU A 55 -4.62 -29.85 -0.87
C LEU A 55 -5.85 -29.96 0.02
N ALA A 56 -7.01 -29.58 -0.55
CA ALA A 56 -8.26 -29.60 0.20
C ALA A 56 -8.92 -30.99 0.15
N GLY A 57 -8.98 -31.67 1.29
CA GLY A 57 -9.70 -32.93 1.46
C GLY A 57 -11.18 -32.66 1.74
N CYS A 58 -11.96 -32.48 0.68
CA CYS A 58 -13.40 -32.18 0.79
C CYS A 58 -14.22 -33.33 0.23
N PHE A 59 -14.03 -34.55 0.75
CA PHE A 59 -14.78 -35.72 0.32
C PHE A 59 -15.78 -36.18 1.38
N ASN A 60 -17.04 -36.34 0.97
CA ASN A 60 -18.08 -36.91 1.82
C ASN A 60 -17.96 -38.43 1.79
N PHE A 61 -18.04 -39.05 2.96
CA PHE A 61 -18.12 -40.49 3.09
C PHE A 61 -19.58 -40.90 3.36
N VAL A 62 -20.21 -41.57 2.40
CA VAL A 62 -21.60 -42.01 2.50
C VAL A 62 -21.62 -43.48 2.93
N TYR A 63 -21.88 -43.70 4.22
CA TYR A 63 -22.01 -45.04 4.77
C TYR A 63 -23.31 -45.69 4.31
N THR A 64 -23.24 -46.94 3.86
CA THR A 64 -24.43 -47.70 3.42
C THR A 64 -24.67 -48.89 4.35
N GLU A 65 -24.21 -50.09 4.00
CA GLU A 65 -24.39 -51.32 4.81
C GLU A 65 -23.06 -51.82 5.40
N SER A 66 -21.96 -51.54 4.71
CA SER A 66 -20.60 -51.94 5.08
C SER A 66 -19.59 -50.99 4.46
N ILE A 67 -18.40 -50.88 5.06
CA ILE A 67 -17.30 -50.01 4.60
C ILE A 67 -16.93 -50.33 3.14
N SER A 68 -16.98 -51.60 2.75
CA SER A 68 -16.67 -52.05 1.39
C SER A 68 -17.69 -51.63 0.34
N LYS A 69 -18.97 -51.44 0.73
CA LYS A 69 -20.05 -50.96 -0.14
C LYS A 69 -20.27 -49.44 -0.08
N SER A 70 -19.64 -48.75 0.86
CA SER A 70 -19.78 -47.30 1.04
C SER A 70 -19.16 -46.52 -0.12
N SER A 71 -19.70 -45.33 -0.40
CA SER A 71 -19.25 -44.46 -1.50
C SER A 71 -18.59 -43.19 -0.99
N ILE A 72 -17.83 -42.56 -1.88
CA ILE A 72 -17.19 -41.27 -1.63
C ILE A 72 -17.71 -40.30 -2.68
N GLU A 73 -18.09 -39.12 -2.23
CA GLU A 73 -18.63 -38.06 -3.08
C GLU A 73 -17.84 -36.78 -2.88
N LYS A 74 -17.80 -35.93 -3.91
CA LYS A 74 -17.17 -34.61 -3.80
C LYS A 74 -18.07 -33.71 -2.95
N GLY A 75 -17.53 -33.20 -1.86
CA GLY A 75 -18.15 -32.17 -1.04
C GLY A 75 -17.69 -30.78 -1.43
N TYR A 76 -18.40 -29.78 -0.90
CA TYR A 76 -18.00 -28.38 -0.94
C TYR A 76 -17.84 -27.89 0.50
N LYS A 77 -16.76 -27.15 0.76
CA LYS A 77 -16.47 -26.54 2.06
C LYS A 77 -15.88 -25.16 1.84
N ASP A 78 -16.27 -24.21 2.69
CA ASP A 78 -15.58 -22.93 2.78
C ASP A 78 -14.26 -23.13 3.53
N LEU A 79 -13.14 -22.92 2.85
CA LEU A 79 -11.81 -23.10 3.45
C LEU A 79 -11.46 -21.97 4.43
N ARG A 80 -12.25 -20.89 4.52
CA ARG A 80 -12.00 -19.81 5.49
C ARG A 80 -12.01 -20.31 6.93
N ASP A 81 -12.77 -21.36 7.23
CA ASP A 81 -12.81 -21.97 8.56
C ASP A 81 -11.49 -22.66 8.96
N GLU A 82 -10.61 -22.94 8.01
CA GLU A 82 -9.30 -23.55 8.24
C GLU A 82 -8.24 -22.53 8.64
N PHE A 83 -8.48 -21.25 8.37
CA PHE A 83 -7.54 -20.17 8.67
C PHE A 83 -7.88 -19.51 10.01
N ASP A 84 -6.88 -18.83 10.60
CA ASP A 84 -7.10 -18.06 11.82
C ASP A 84 -8.20 -17.01 11.58
N ARG A 85 -9.13 -16.89 12.53
CA ARG A 85 -10.22 -15.91 12.51
C ARG A 85 -9.71 -14.47 12.65
N LYS A 86 -8.45 -14.29 13.06
CA LYS A 86 -7.77 -13.00 13.07
C LYS A 86 -7.26 -12.66 11.68
N PHE A 87 -7.94 -11.74 11.02
CA PHE A 87 -7.55 -11.22 9.72
C PHE A 87 -6.96 -9.83 9.84
N PHE A 88 -5.95 -9.54 9.03
CA PHE A 88 -5.43 -8.20 8.84
C PHE A 88 -6.03 -7.62 7.55
N TYR A 89 -6.78 -6.53 7.67
CA TYR A 89 -7.28 -5.84 6.50
C TYR A 89 -6.28 -4.77 6.07
N ILE A 90 -5.82 -4.85 4.82
CA ILE A 90 -4.92 -3.87 4.23
C ILE A 90 -5.73 -3.01 3.27
N SER A 91 -5.79 -1.70 3.53
CA SER A 91 -6.40 -0.74 2.61
C SER A 91 -5.68 -0.76 1.26
N GLY A 92 -6.44 -0.72 0.16
CA GLY A 92 -5.87 -0.70 -1.20
C GLY A 92 -4.97 0.52 -1.45
N GLU A 93 -5.18 1.61 -0.72
CA GLU A 93 -4.35 2.83 -0.78
C GLU A 93 -2.90 2.55 -0.32
N ASN A 94 -2.73 1.64 0.65
CA ASN A 94 -1.42 1.28 1.19
C ASN A 94 -0.63 0.36 0.25
N LYS A 95 -1.26 -0.17 -0.80
CA LYS A 95 -0.63 -1.12 -1.73
C LYS A 95 0.68 -0.60 -2.31
N LYS A 96 0.72 0.68 -2.72
CA LYS A 96 1.92 1.27 -3.33
C LYS A 96 3.06 1.38 -2.31
N ALA A 97 2.78 1.90 -1.12
CA ALA A 97 3.78 2.03 -0.05
C ALA A 97 4.34 0.67 0.38
N ILE A 98 3.48 -0.34 0.54
CA ILE A 98 3.90 -1.70 0.89
C ILE A 98 4.81 -2.29 -0.20
N LEU A 99 4.47 -2.10 -1.48
CA LEU A 99 5.31 -2.58 -2.58
C LEU A 99 6.68 -1.87 -2.63
N GLU A 100 6.73 -0.57 -2.32
CA GLU A 100 7.99 0.19 -2.24
C GLU A 100 8.86 -0.27 -1.06
N GLU A 101 8.24 -0.57 0.09
CA GLU A 101 8.94 -1.13 1.25
C GLU A 101 9.47 -2.54 0.95
N LEU A 102 8.64 -3.42 0.36
CA LEU A 102 9.04 -4.76 -0.06
C LEU A 102 10.18 -4.73 -1.09
N ASP A 103 10.19 -3.74 -2.00
CA ASP A 103 11.29 -3.56 -2.97
C ASP A 103 12.63 -3.29 -2.27
N THR A 104 12.61 -2.62 -1.11
CA THR A 104 13.82 -2.37 -0.28
C THR A 104 14.40 -3.67 0.27
N TYR A 105 13.54 -4.65 0.55
CA TYR A 105 13.93 -6.01 0.96
C TYR A 105 14.14 -6.97 -0.21
N ASN A 106 14.24 -6.46 -1.44
CA ASN A 106 14.42 -7.24 -2.66
C ASN A 106 13.27 -8.23 -2.93
N ILE A 107 12.08 -7.94 -2.44
CA ILE A 107 10.83 -8.67 -2.72
C ILE A 107 10.10 -7.88 -3.80
N ASN A 108 10.37 -8.20 -5.07
CA ASN A 108 9.78 -7.53 -6.21
C ASN A 108 9.57 -8.49 -7.38
N GLU A 109 8.97 -7.98 -8.45
CA GLU A 109 8.62 -8.80 -9.61
C GLU A 109 9.85 -9.44 -10.27
N ALA A 110 10.98 -8.73 -10.36
CA ALA A 110 12.21 -9.24 -10.98
C ALA A 110 12.88 -10.36 -10.16
N THR A 111 12.67 -10.38 -8.83
CA THR A 111 13.24 -11.40 -7.95
C THR A 111 12.33 -12.61 -7.83
N LEU A 112 11.01 -12.40 -7.74
CA LEU A 112 10.01 -13.46 -7.63
C LEU A 112 9.77 -14.21 -8.96
N PHE A 113 9.90 -13.52 -10.10
CA PHE A 113 9.68 -14.10 -11.42
C PHE A 113 11.00 -14.15 -12.20
N PRO A 114 11.56 -15.35 -12.46
CA PRO A 114 12.84 -15.49 -13.13
C PRO A 114 12.83 -15.09 -14.61
N GLU A 115 11.66 -14.98 -15.23
CA GLU A 115 11.54 -14.73 -16.66
C GLU A 115 12.01 -13.32 -17.04
N LEU A 116 12.74 -13.24 -18.14
CA LEU A 116 13.42 -12.02 -18.58
C LEU A 116 12.46 -10.84 -18.78
N GLU A 117 11.23 -11.10 -19.23
CA GLU A 117 10.19 -10.09 -19.44
C GLU A 117 9.86 -9.33 -18.15
N HIS A 118 9.78 -10.03 -17.02
CA HIS A 118 9.51 -9.44 -15.71
C HIS A 118 10.70 -8.60 -15.22
N GLN A 119 11.93 -9.08 -15.44
CA GLN A 119 13.14 -8.34 -15.09
C GLN A 119 13.28 -7.04 -15.89
N LEU A 120 13.05 -7.09 -17.21
CA LEU A 120 13.13 -5.93 -18.09
C LEU A 120 12.03 -4.91 -17.78
N SER A 121 10.81 -5.38 -17.52
CA SER A 121 9.67 -4.53 -17.14
C SER A 121 9.95 -3.79 -15.84
N TYR A 122 10.49 -4.48 -14.84
CA TYR A 122 10.90 -3.88 -13.57
C TYR A 122 11.99 -2.80 -13.78
N ILE A 123 13.04 -3.09 -14.56
CA ILE A 123 14.12 -2.12 -14.85
C ILE A 123 13.56 -0.87 -15.53
N LYS A 124 12.70 -1.04 -16.56
CA LYS A 124 12.08 0.07 -17.28
C LYS A 124 11.26 0.95 -16.34
N ASN A 125 10.43 0.34 -15.51
CA ASN A 125 9.57 1.05 -14.58
C ASN A 125 10.38 1.78 -13.49
N LYS A 126 11.43 1.14 -12.95
CA LYS A 126 12.31 1.74 -11.95
C LYS A 126 13.12 2.92 -12.51
N LYS A 127 13.58 2.83 -13.76
CA LYS A 127 14.23 3.96 -14.45
C LYS A 127 13.28 5.15 -14.62
N ASN A 128 12.05 4.88 -15.07
CA ASN A 128 11.03 5.93 -15.26
C ASN A 128 10.56 6.55 -13.92
N ALA A 129 10.57 5.80 -12.82
CA ALA A 129 10.26 6.33 -11.50
C ALA A 129 11.39 7.20 -10.92
N LYS A 130 12.65 6.93 -11.28
CA LYS A 130 13.84 7.66 -10.83
C LYS A 130 14.25 8.82 -11.73
N THR A 131 13.61 9.04 -12.88
CA THR A 131 13.81 10.25 -13.69
C THR A 131 13.20 11.47 -13.01
N LYS A 132 13.75 11.88 -11.86
CA LYS A 132 14.01 13.31 -11.66
C LYS A 132 15.03 13.68 -12.75
N ALA A 133 14.78 14.75 -13.50
CA ALA A 133 15.77 15.28 -14.41
C ALA A 133 17.08 15.42 -13.62
N SER A 134 18.08 14.62 -13.98
CA SER A 134 19.40 14.70 -13.37
C SER A 134 19.86 16.13 -13.60
N SER A 135 20.02 16.87 -12.49
CA SER A 135 20.53 18.23 -12.53
C SER A 135 21.88 18.20 -13.24
N GLU A 136 22.08 19.13 -14.16
CA GLU A 136 23.36 19.25 -14.85
C GLU A 136 24.48 19.39 -13.82
N PHE A 137 25.63 18.76 -14.07
CA PHE A 137 26.77 18.88 -13.17
C PHE A 137 27.24 20.33 -13.18
N ILE A 138 27.05 21.03 -12.06
CA ILE A 138 27.60 22.37 -11.85
C ILE A 138 28.82 22.20 -10.94
N LYS A 139 29.99 22.65 -11.43
CA LYS A 139 31.20 22.71 -10.62
C LYS A 139 31.00 23.76 -9.54
N PHE A 140 31.16 23.37 -8.28
CA PHE A 140 31.04 24.27 -7.14
C PHE A 140 32.01 25.46 -7.26
N ASP A 141 31.46 26.68 -7.33
CA ASP A 141 32.21 27.94 -7.21
C ASP A 141 31.92 28.57 -5.82
N PRO A 142 32.94 28.84 -4.99
CA PRO A 142 32.77 29.57 -3.73
C PRO A 142 32.12 30.96 -3.90
N ASN A 143 32.18 31.56 -5.09
CA ASN A 143 31.45 32.80 -5.41
C ASN A 143 29.94 32.57 -5.62
N ASP A 144 29.48 31.34 -5.91
CA ASP A 144 28.06 31.00 -5.97
C ASP A 144 27.41 31.13 -4.60
N ILE A 145 28.15 30.90 -3.50
CA ILE A 145 27.65 31.15 -2.14
C ILE A 145 27.33 32.65 -1.99
N LYS A 146 28.19 33.53 -2.51
CA LYS A 146 27.98 34.98 -2.45
C LYS A 146 26.88 35.45 -3.41
N GLN A 147 26.70 34.78 -4.56
CA GLN A 147 25.62 35.09 -5.50
C GLN A 147 24.26 34.48 -5.10
N GLN A 148 24.22 33.36 -4.38
CA GLN A 148 23.00 32.81 -3.78
C GLN A 148 22.50 33.72 -2.65
N VAL A 149 23.39 34.36 -1.89
CA VAL A 149 23.04 35.41 -0.92
C VAL A 149 22.46 36.66 -1.60
N ILE A 150 22.70 36.87 -2.91
CA ILE A 150 22.26 38.07 -3.66
C ILE A 150 21.04 37.78 -4.55
N LYS A 151 20.69 36.50 -4.80
CA LYS A 151 19.43 36.14 -5.45
C LYS A 151 18.34 36.03 -4.40
N THR A 152 17.73 37.17 -4.13
CA THR A 152 16.45 37.34 -3.46
C THR A 152 15.38 36.41 -4.03
N ASP A 153 15.21 35.26 -3.40
CA ASP A 153 13.91 34.67 -3.14
C ASP A 153 13.87 34.43 -1.62
N ILE A 154 13.06 35.22 -0.93
CA ILE A 154 12.88 35.23 0.53
C ILE A 154 12.80 33.79 1.04
N GLU A 155 13.81 33.34 1.79
CA GLU A 155 13.76 32.07 2.49
C GLU A 155 12.74 32.21 3.62
N ILE A 156 11.61 31.52 3.49
CA ILE A 156 10.64 31.43 4.58
C ILE A 156 11.31 30.58 5.66
N ASN A 157 11.60 31.20 6.81
CA ASN A 157 12.26 30.55 7.94
C ASN A 157 11.48 29.29 8.35
N GLY A 158 12.16 28.13 8.39
CA GLY A 158 11.56 26.83 8.72
C GLY A 158 10.93 26.74 10.11
N ASN A 159 11.03 27.78 10.94
CA ASN A 159 10.38 27.89 12.25
C ASN A 159 9.06 28.70 12.25
N ILE A 160 8.53 29.12 11.10
CA ILE A 160 7.34 30.00 11.04
C ILE A 160 6.08 29.41 11.71
N ILE A 161 6.00 28.09 11.84
CA ILE A 161 4.91 27.39 12.54
C ILE A 161 4.88 27.74 14.04
N LYS A 162 6.04 28.07 14.63
CA LYS A 162 6.15 28.43 16.05
C LYS A 162 5.83 29.90 16.32
N ASP A 163 5.64 30.69 15.27
CA ASP A 163 5.30 32.10 15.40
C ASP A 163 3.78 32.22 15.61
N GLU A 164 3.36 32.54 16.84
CA GLU A 164 1.94 32.79 17.16
C GLU A 164 1.35 33.90 16.27
N SER A 165 2.17 34.85 15.80
CA SER A 165 1.74 35.91 14.90
C SER A 165 1.40 35.43 13.49
N PHE A 166 1.99 34.31 13.03
CA PHE A 166 1.65 33.69 11.75
C PHE A 166 0.25 33.08 11.79
N LYS A 167 -0.07 32.34 12.86
CA LYS A 167 -1.39 31.76 13.07
C LYS A 167 -2.47 32.84 13.13
N ASP A 168 -2.23 33.89 13.91
CA ASP A 168 -3.19 34.98 14.07
C ASP A 168 -3.40 35.75 12.75
N ALA A 169 -2.33 35.99 11.98
CA ALA A 169 -2.43 36.65 10.68
C ALA A 169 -3.22 35.83 9.65
N VAL A 170 -2.97 34.52 9.58
CA VAL A 170 -3.68 33.61 8.66
C VAL A 170 -5.15 33.47 9.06
N ILE A 171 -5.44 33.24 10.35
CA ILE A 171 -6.83 33.09 10.82
C ILE A 171 -7.61 34.39 10.64
N LYS A 172 -7.02 35.56 10.96
CA LYS A 172 -7.68 36.85 10.77
C LYS A 172 -8.08 37.06 9.32
N ASP A 173 -7.14 36.90 8.38
CA ASP A 173 -7.38 37.12 6.95
C ASP A 173 -8.43 36.16 6.38
N LEU A 174 -8.38 34.88 6.77
CA LEU A 174 -9.39 33.89 6.35
C LEU A 174 -10.76 34.16 6.98
N SER A 175 -10.83 34.63 8.23
CA SER A 175 -12.10 34.93 8.91
C SER A 175 -12.84 36.14 8.34
N GLU A 176 -12.13 37.06 7.67
CA GLU A 176 -12.72 38.19 6.95
C GLU A 176 -13.49 37.74 5.70
N LYS A 177 -13.07 36.62 5.07
CA LYS A 177 -13.64 36.13 3.81
C LYS A 177 -14.58 34.92 3.98
N TYR A 178 -14.40 34.11 5.02
CA TYR A 178 -15.14 32.87 5.21
C TYR A 178 -15.87 32.83 6.55
N HIS A 179 -17.15 32.45 6.51
CA HIS A 179 -18.03 32.37 7.69
C HIS A 179 -18.30 30.93 8.16
N PHE A 180 -17.31 30.04 8.02
CA PHE A 180 -17.40 28.65 8.49
C PHE A 180 -16.21 28.31 9.41
N ASP A 181 -16.26 27.14 10.03
CA ASP A 181 -15.22 26.67 10.94
C ASP A 181 -13.86 26.49 10.23
N LEU A 182 -12.95 27.43 10.50
CA LEU A 182 -11.60 27.48 9.93
C LEU A 182 -10.62 26.50 10.61
N GLN A 183 -11.01 25.84 11.71
CA GLN A 183 -10.13 24.93 12.44
C GLN A 183 -9.61 23.80 11.53
N LYS A 184 -10.47 23.27 10.67
CA LYS A 184 -10.09 22.22 9.70
C LYS A 184 -9.13 22.72 8.62
N ILE A 185 -9.20 24.00 8.25
CA ILE A 185 -8.24 24.59 7.31
C ILE A 185 -6.90 24.78 8.01
N TRP A 186 -6.91 25.26 9.26
CA TRP A 186 -5.70 25.44 10.03
C TRP A 186 -4.94 24.12 10.26
N GLU A 187 -5.61 23.03 10.59
CA GLU A 187 -5.00 21.70 10.70
C GLU A 187 -4.25 21.29 9.41
N LEU A 188 -4.84 21.59 8.24
CA LEU A 188 -4.19 21.33 6.95
C LEU A 188 -2.99 22.26 6.70
N VAL A 189 -3.04 23.49 7.20
CA VAL A 189 -1.93 24.45 7.11
C VAL A 189 -0.77 23.98 7.99
N GLU A 190 -1.02 23.55 9.22
CA GLU A 190 0.00 23.00 10.11
C GLU A 190 0.71 21.79 9.48
N GLU A 191 -0.05 20.86 8.89
CA GLU A 191 0.51 19.70 8.18
C GLU A 191 1.33 20.14 6.96
N TRP A 192 0.84 21.10 6.18
CA TRP A 192 1.51 21.59 4.97
C TRP A 192 2.83 22.30 5.28
N VAL A 193 2.81 23.26 6.21
CA VAL A 193 3.98 24.09 6.56
C VAL A 193 5.06 23.25 7.27
N SER A 194 4.69 22.10 7.87
CA SER A 194 5.64 21.16 8.48
C SER A 194 6.55 20.43 7.47
N ILE A 195 6.26 20.53 6.18
CA ILE A 195 7.05 19.90 5.10
C ILE A 195 8.22 20.81 4.72
N ILE A 196 9.42 20.25 4.58
CA ILE A 196 10.59 20.98 4.09
C ILE A 196 10.32 21.51 2.68
N ASP A 197 10.59 22.80 2.44
CA ASP A 197 10.32 23.48 1.16
C ASP A 197 8.84 23.46 0.74
N TRP A 198 7.91 23.50 1.70
CA TRP A 198 6.46 23.45 1.48
C TRP A 198 5.94 24.50 0.49
N ASN A 199 6.63 25.65 0.39
CA ASN A 199 6.32 26.78 -0.49
C ASN A 199 7.00 26.71 -1.86
N ARG A 200 7.94 25.78 -2.09
CA ARG A 200 8.70 25.64 -3.35
C ARG A 200 8.30 24.40 -4.15
N GLN A 201 7.73 23.39 -3.50
CA GLN A 201 7.35 22.14 -4.15
C GLN A 201 5.90 22.19 -4.67
N GLU A 202 5.72 22.35 -5.99
CA GLU A 202 4.39 22.39 -6.63
C GLU A 202 3.53 21.15 -6.29
N SER A 203 4.16 19.98 -6.14
CA SER A 203 3.45 18.76 -5.75
C SER A 203 2.90 18.80 -4.31
N VAL A 204 3.56 19.51 -3.41
CA VAL A 204 3.15 19.71 -2.02
C VAL A 204 2.05 20.76 -1.95
N ILE A 205 2.22 21.89 -2.67
CA ILE A 205 1.21 22.94 -2.82
C ILE A 205 -0.09 22.37 -3.42
N SER A 206 0.02 21.56 -4.47
CA SER A 206 -1.12 20.92 -5.11
C SER A 206 -1.88 19.97 -4.17
N ARG A 207 -1.19 19.23 -3.30
CA ARG A 207 -1.85 18.37 -2.28
C ARG A 207 -2.60 19.19 -1.24
N PHE A 208 -2.01 20.30 -0.80
CA PHE A 208 -2.67 21.24 0.11
C PHE A 208 -3.93 21.82 -0.54
N ARG A 209 -3.83 22.34 -1.77
CA ARG A 209 -4.98 22.87 -2.55
C ARG A 209 -6.12 21.87 -2.66
N VAL A 210 -5.83 20.61 -3.03
CA VAL A 210 -6.84 19.55 -3.12
C VAL A 210 -7.51 19.27 -1.77
N SER A 211 -6.76 19.34 -0.67
CA SER A 211 -7.29 19.10 0.67
C SER A 211 -8.19 20.24 1.13
N VAL A 212 -7.79 21.49 0.89
CA VAL A 212 -8.60 22.69 1.13
C VAL A 212 -9.86 22.67 0.27
N GLN A 213 -9.76 22.30 -1.01
CA GLN A 213 -10.91 22.19 -1.92
C GLN A 213 -11.96 21.20 -1.38
N LYS A 214 -11.55 20.07 -0.79
CA LYS A 214 -12.48 19.13 -0.14
C LYS A 214 -13.21 19.75 1.05
N VAL A 215 -12.54 20.61 1.82
CA VAL A 215 -13.16 21.33 2.94
C VAL A 215 -14.16 22.37 2.43
N LEU A 216 -13.81 23.13 1.38
CA LEU A 216 -14.69 24.12 0.76
C LEU A 216 -15.94 23.48 0.14
N LEU A 217 -15.79 22.37 -0.58
CA LEU A 217 -16.92 21.60 -1.14
C LEU A 217 -17.90 21.12 -0.05
N LYS A 218 -17.37 20.68 1.10
CA LYS A 218 -18.20 20.26 2.25
C LYS A 218 -18.95 21.43 2.90
N ASN A 219 -18.46 22.66 2.74
CA ASN A 219 -19.09 23.88 3.26
C ASN A 219 -19.97 24.59 2.21
N GLY A 220 -20.35 23.90 1.12
CA GLY A 220 -21.36 24.37 0.17
C GLY A 220 -20.84 25.18 -1.02
N PHE A 221 -19.52 25.26 -1.22
CA PHE A 221 -18.94 25.88 -2.41
C PHE A 221 -19.11 24.97 -3.63
N ASP A 222 -19.32 25.56 -4.81
CA ASP A 222 -19.28 24.80 -6.05
C ASP A 222 -17.85 24.37 -6.42
N LYS A 223 -17.72 23.48 -7.39
CA LYS A 223 -16.43 22.88 -7.77
C LYS A 223 -15.43 23.89 -8.32
N GLU A 224 -15.90 24.91 -9.04
CA GLU A 224 -15.06 25.90 -9.71
C GLU A 224 -14.61 26.98 -8.72
N HIS A 225 -15.53 27.47 -7.90
CA HIS A 225 -15.27 28.37 -6.78
C HIS A 225 -14.34 27.71 -5.76
N ALA A 226 -14.58 26.45 -5.37
CA ALA A 226 -13.71 25.76 -4.42
C ALA A 226 -12.27 25.59 -4.94
N LYS A 227 -12.08 25.44 -6.26
CA LYS A 227 -10.75 25.39 -6.87
C LYS A 227 -10.05 26.75 -6.77
N ASN A 228 -10.71 27.80 -7.26
CA ASN A 228 -10.16 29.16 -7.26
C ASN A 228 -9.85 29.65 -5.84
N GLU A 229 -10.73 29.34 -4.88
CA GLU A 229 -10.54 29.69 -3.47
C GLU A 229 -9.41 28.89 -2.82
N SER A 230 -9.21 27.62 -3.20
CA SER A 230 -8.05 26.85 -2.70
C SER A 230 -6.71 27.40 -3.19
N GLU A 231 -6.65 27.89 -4.43
CA GLU A 231 -5.47 28.56 -4.99
C GLU A 231 -5.20 29.88 -4.25
N TYR A 232 -6.24 30.70 -4.07
CA TYR A 232 -6.16 31.93 -3.29
C TYR A 232 -5.64 31.72 -1.87
N ILE A 233 -6.18 30.73 -1.14
CA ILE A 233 -5.75 30.41 0.23
C ILE A 233 -4.27 30.03 0.25
N SER A 234 -3.81 29.18 -0.67
CA SER A 234 -2.40 28.78 -0.72
C SER A 234 -1.45 29.95 -1.02
N ASP A 235 -1.78 30.78 -1.99
CA ASP A 235 -0.94 31.91 -2.41
C ASP A 235 -0.87 32.97 -1.31
N LYS A 236 -1.99 33.18 -0.60
CA LYS A 236 -2.07 34.12 0.51
C LYS A 236 -1.28 33.67 1.73
N ILE A 237 -1.31 32.39 2.06
CA ILE A 237 -0.50 31.83 3.16
C ILE A 237 1.00 31.95 2.83
N ILE A 238 1.40 31.65 1.59
CA ILE A 238 2.79 31.85 1.15
C ILE A 238 3.17 33.33 1.28
N LYS A 239 2.30 34.24 0.86
CA LYS A 239 2.54 35.68 0.99
C LYS A 239 2.69 36.13 2.45
N ILE A 240 1.80 35.71 3.35
CA ILE A 240 1.89 36.05 4.79
C ILE A 240 3.19 35.48 5.39
N ALA A 241 3.56 34.27 4.99
CA ALA A 241 4.77 33.62 5.45
C ALA A 241 6.05 34.35 4.99
N SER A 242 6.09 34.82 3.73
CA SER A 242 7.16 35.71 3.25
C SER A 242 7.14 37.07 3.97
N GLU A 243 5.94 37.64 4.14
CA GLU A 243 5.55 38.78 5.00
C GLU A 243 6.33 38.86 6.32
N LEU A 244 6.25 37.76 7.06
CA LEU A 244 6.76 37.63 8.42
C LEU A 244 8.24 37.23 8.44
N SER A 245 8.71 36.44 7.46
CA SER A 245 10.14 36.12 7.34
C SER A 245 10.97 37.40 7.15
N GLU A 246 10.51 38.32 6.30
CA GLU A 246 11.17 39.62 6.08
C GLU A 246 11.21 40.53 7.32
N ARG A 247 10.22 40.42 8.23
CA ARG A 247 10.19 41.19 9.48
C ARG A 247 11.13 40.65 10.54
N SER A 248 11.43 39.36 10.51
CA SER A 248 12.34 38.72 11.47
C SER A 248 13.83 39.00 11.20
N GLU A 249 14.16 39.49 10.00
CA GLU A 249 15.54 39.83 9.58
C GLU A 249 15.92 41.31 9.81
N LYS A 250 15.01 42.14 10.35
CA LYS A 250 15.26 43.54 10.74
C LYS A 250 15.35 43.72 12.24
#